data_AF-A0ABD2TQ64-F1
#
_entry.id   AF-A0ABD2TQ64-F1
#
_cell.length_a   1.000
_cell.length_b   1.000
_cell.length_c   1.000
_cell.angle_alpha   90.00
_cell.angle_beta   90.00
_cell.angle_gamma   90.00
#
_symmetry.space_group_name_H-M   'P 1'
#
loop_
_entity.id
_entity.type
_entity.pdbx_description
1 polymer ?
#
loop_
_entity_poly.entity_id
_entity_poly.type
_entity_poly.pdbx_seq_one_letter_code
_entity_poly.pdbx_strand_id
1 'polypeptide(L)'
;MKAIRLVANKLYPLTSISQQIELFANEMLMSVSTVDHKADSNGDGSDPALQKDSGSEKSSEEGPSFSISNPLQSSTSGSKSPFSIAEGQRRISLYFALCTKKHSLFGQIFVVYSGASEAVQQAIHQQIHMLVRTIGSSSELLEIISNPHSGSEKLLIQVLQTLTEGIVPSLQLITTIRNLYETKVKDVELLIMILPFLSKDEVLLLFPHVVNTPLDKFQCALLRILQGSTHSGPVLTPTEALIAIHRIDPEREGIPLKKVTDACNACFEQREIFTQQVLAKVLNQLVEQIPLPLLFMRTVLQAIGAFPSLVDFIMEILSRLVSKQIWKYPKLWVGFVKCALLTRPQSFGVLLQLPPAQLENALGRTPALRAPLVAHASQAHIKSSLPRSVLTVLGIESDAQVSSQAPPNQSQTGDIDNSDKEAGTEKSRDSSVVS
;
A
#
# COMPACT_ATOMS: atom_id res chain seq x y z
N MET A 1 26.10 8.18 37.50
CA MET A 1 25.39 9.39 37.04
C MET A 1 25.94 10.71 37.61
N LYS A 2 25.98 10.93 38.95
CA LYS A 2 26.45 12.23 39.52
C LYS A 2 27.88 12.61 39.14
N ALA A 3 28.82 11.65 39.18
CA ALA A 3 30.21 11.89 38.78
C ALA A 3 30.35 12.28 37.30
N ILE A 4 29.69 11.56 36.38
CA ILE A 4 29.72 11.87 34.94
C ILE A 4 29.19 13.28 34.67
N ARG A 5 28.09 13.68 35.32
CA ARG A 5 27.55 15.04 35.19
C ARG A 5 28.54 16.10 35.69
N LEU A 6 29.29 15.82 36.76
CA LEU A 6 30.30 16.74 37.28
C LEU A 6 31.47 16.87 36.30
N VAL A 7 31.99 15.74 35.79
CA VAL A 7 33.07 15.73 34.79
C VAL A 7 32.63 16.48 33.53
N ALA A 8 31.51 16.11 32.93
CA ALA A 8 31.04 16.70 31.66
C ALA A 8 30.63 18.18 31.76
N ASN A 9 30.09 18.63 32.90
CA ASN A 9 29.61 20.01 33.03
C ASN A 9 30.59 20.98 33.71
N LYS A 10 31.50 20.49 34.57
CA LYS A 10 32.42 21.34 35.36
C LYS A 10 33.87 21.22 34.93
N LEU A 11 34.33 20.01 34.58
CA LEU A 11 35.74 19.77 34.25
C LEU A 11 36.00 19.86 32.74
N TYR A 12 35.09 19.34 31.92
CA TYR A 12 35.24 19.34 30.46
C TYR A 12 35.37 20.74 29.82
N PRO A 13 34.71 21.80 30.32
CA PRO A 13 34.93 23.16 29.81
C PRO A 13 36.34 23.72 30.06
N LEU A 14 37.12 23.12 30.96
CA LEU A 14 38.48 23.56 31.27
C LEU A 14 39.44 23.02 30.19
N THR A 15 40.02 23.92 29.41
CA THR A 15 40.93 23.59 28.29
C THR A 15 42.15 22.77 28.70
N SER A 16 42.60 22.89 29.95
CA SER A 16 43.76 22.16 30.47
C SER A 16 43.55 20.65 30.62
N ILE A 17 42.30 20.19 30.77
CA ILE A 17 41.98 18.78 31.04
C ILE A 17 40.98 18.18 30.05
N SER A 18 40.32 19.00 29.23
CA SER A 18 39.32 18.55 28.24
C SER A 18 39.85 17.45 27.33
N GLN A 19 41.08 17.60 26.81
CA GLN A 19 41.71 16.61 25.93
C GLN A 19 41.96 15.27 26.64
N GLN A 20 42.40 15.28 27.90
CA GLN A 20 42.60 14.05 28.68
C GLN A 20 41.28 13.34 28.95
N ILE A 21 40.20 14.10 29.22
CA ILE A 21 38.86 13.56 29.39
C ILE A 21 38.35 12.93 28.08
N GLU A 22 38.58 13.57 26.92
CA GLU A 22 38.21 12.99 25.61
C GLU A 22 38.99 11.71 25.33
N LEU A 23 40.30 11.68 25.59
CA LEU A 23 41.14 10.49 25.39
C LEU A 23 40.64 9.33 26.27
N PHE A 24 40.45 9.57 27.57
CA PHE A 24 39.93 8.56 28.48
C PHE A 24 38.55 8.05 28.05
N ALA A 25 37.64 8.95 27.65
CA ALA A 25 36.31 8.55 27.20
C ALA A 25 36.37 7.74 25.89
N ASN A 26 37.25 8.10 24.95
CA ASN A 26 37.48 7.34 23.72
C ASN A 26 38.06 5.95 24.01
N GLU A 27 39.07 5.84 24.88
CA GLU A 27 39.64 4.55 25.28
C GLU A 27 38.57 3.64 25.90
N MET A 28 37.74 4.19 26.79
CA MET A 28 36.64 3.46 27.39
C MET A 28 35.62 3.00 26.35
N LEU A 29 35.27 3.83 25.36
CA LEU A 29 34.37 3.48 24.26
C LEU A 29 34.97 2.38 23.35
N MET A 30 36.23 2.53 22.95
CA MET A 30 36.94 1.58 22.07
C MET A 30 37.23 0.24 22.74
N SER A 31 37.36 0.21 24.08
CA SER A 31 37.52 -1.04 24.83
C SER A 31 36.34 -2.01 24.67
N VAL A 32 35.23 -1.52 24.10
CA VAL A 32 34.01 -2.29 23.86
C VAL A 32 33.98 -2.93 22.47
N SER A 33 34.71 -2.39 21.49
CA SER A 33 34.84 -2.95 20.13
C SER A 33 35.95 -4.00 19.99
N THR A 34 36.84 -4.15 20.98
CA THR A 34 37.97 -5.11 20.91
C THR A 34 37.56 -6.52 21.36
N VAL A 35 36.64 -7.16 20.63
CA VAL A 35 36.35 -8.59 20.76
C VAL A 35 36.09 -9.19 19.37
N ASP A 36 36.92 -10.18 19.01
CA ASP A 36 36.82 -11.17 17.92
C ASP A 36 37.15 -10.79 16.46
N HIS A 37 38.45 -10.71 16.16
CA HIS A 37 39.04 -11.19 14.88
C HIS A 37 40.48 -11.67 15.11
N LYS A 38 40.66 -12.80 15.80
CA LYS A 38 41.91 -13.58 15.77
C LYS A 38 41.63 -15.07 15.88
N ALA A 39 41.09 -15.65 14.82
CA ALA A 39 41.31 -17.04 14.44
C ALA A 39 40.74 -17.19 13.04
N ASP A 40 41.63 -17.28 12.05
CA ASP A 40 41.51 -18.14 10.87
C ASP A 40 42.63 -17.75 9.90
N SER A 41 43.84 -18.14 10.30
CA SER A 41 44.90 -18.45 9.36
C SER A 41 45.58 -19.68 9.93
N ASN A 42 45.12 -20.85 9.46
CA ASN A 42 45.95 -22.00 9.14
C ASN A 42 45.06 -22.99 8.39
N GLY A 43 45.25 -23.06 7.07
CA GLY A 43 44.85 -24.25 6.32
C GLY A 43 45.78 -25.40 6.65
N ASP A 44 45.26 -26.62 6.73
CA ASP A 44 45.46 -27.62 5.68
C ASP A 44 44.53 -28.81 5.94
N GLY A 45 44.07 -29.43 4.86
CA GLY A 45 43.01 -30.43 4.86
C GLY A 45 43.43 -31.80 5.37
N SER A 46 42.43 -32.62 5.69
CA SER A 46 42.20 -33.97 5.14
C SER A 46 41.11 -34.67 5.95
N ASP A 47 40.00 -35.00 5.27
CA ASP A 47 39.05 -36.05 5.66
C ASP A 47 39.74 -37.43 5.62
N PRO A 48 39.32 -38.47 6.37
CA PRO A 48 38.03 -39.11 6.06
C PRO A 48 37.24 -39.75 7.24
N ALA A 49 35.92 -39.63 7.12
CA ALA A 49 34.91 -40.71 7.09
C ALA A 49 34.74 -41.75 8.24
N LEU A 50 33.44 -41.95 8.56
CA LEU A 50 32.72 -43.17 9.01
C LEU A 50 32.44 -43.40 10.52
N GLN A 51 31.14 -43.17 10.83
CA GLN A 51 30.15 -44.11 11.39
C GLN A 51 30.08 -44.47 12.89
N LYS A 52 28.80 -44.66 13.27
CA LYS A 52 28.16 -45.35 14.41
C LYS A 52 27.96 -44.55 15.69
N ASP A 53 26.89 -44.73 16.47
CA ASP A 53 25.54 -45.31 16.30
C ASP A 53 24.84 -45.10 17.66
N SER A 54 23.54 -44.82 17.62
CA SER A 54 22.48 -45.17 18.58
C SER A 54 22.60 -44.93 20.11
N GLY A 55 21.50 -44.42 20.69
CA GLY A 55 21.10 -44.78 22.06
C GLY A 55 20.16 -43.83 22.81
N SER A 56 18.85 -44.12 22.74
CA SER A 56 17.70 -43.70 23.60
C SER A 56 18.01 -43.29 25.05
N GLU A 57 17.49 -42.15 25.52
CA GLU A 57 16.20 -41.90 26.20
C GLU A 57 16.21 -41.96 27.75
N LYS A 58 15.72 -40.84 28.32
CA LYS A 58 14.89 -40.65 29.54
C LYS A 58 15.22 -41.40 30.84
N SER A 59 15.31 -40.64 31.93
CA SER A 59 14.19 -40.43 32.89
C SER A 59 14.62 -39.63 34.12
N SER A 60 13.74 -38.73 34.59
CA SER A 60 13.33 -38.40 35.98
C SER A 60 14.38 -38.26 37.09
N GLU A 61 14.24 -37.51 38.18
CA GLU A 61 13.33 -36.49 38.73
C GLU A 61 14.05 -35.96 39.99
N GLU A 62 13.71 -34.74 40.40
CA GLU A 62 13.68 -34.23 41.78
C GLU A 62 14.90 -34.31 42.73
N GLY A 63 15.31 -33.11 43.19
CA GLY A 63 15.16 -32.77 44.61
C GLY A 63 16.43 -32.59 45.46
N PRO A 64 16.39 -31.75 46.50
CA PRO A 64 17.48 -30.82 46.84
C PRO A 64 18.22 -31.16 48.13
N SER A 65 19.46 -30.70 48.30
CA SER A 65 20.00 -30.41 49.64
C SER A 65 21.24 -29.52 49.65
N PHE A 66 21.19 -28.56 50.56
CA PHE A 66 22.22 -27.63 50.98
C PHE A 66 23.45 -28.33 51.57
N SER A 67 24.65 -27.77 51.36
CA SER A 67 25.62 -27.52 52.45
C SER A 67 26.78 -26.62 52.01
N ILE A 68 27.08 -25.67 52.89
CA ILE A 68 28.12 -24.65 52.83
C ILE A 68 29.44 -25.25 53.37
N SER A 69 30.58 -25.05 52.69
CA SER A 69 31.88 -24.73 53.33
C SER A 69 33.06 -24.54 52.34
N ASN A 70 33.39 -23.26 52.08
CA ASN A 70 34.73 -22.63 52.23
C ASN A 70 35.96 -23.09 51.39
N PRO A 71 37.05 -22.29 51.36
CA PRO A 71 37.57 -21.71 50.12
C PRO A 71 38.91 -22.30 49.70
N LEU A 72 39.10 -22.56 48.40
CA LEU A 72 40.44 -22.78 47.88
C LEU A 72 40.54 -22.33 46.43
N GLN A 73 41.55 -21.49 46.19
CA GLN A 73 42.04 -21.11 44.89
C GLN A 73 42.29 -22.35 44.04
N SER A 74 41.70 -22.39 42.85
CA SER A 74 42.32 -23.06 41.72
C SER A 74 42.07 -22.24 40.47
N SER A 75 43.18 -21.73 39.96
CA SER A 75 43.36 -21.17 38.63
C SER A 75 42.64 -21.98 37.57
N THR A 76 41.74 -21.33 36.82
CA THR A 76 41.28 -21.89 35.55
C THR A 76 41.03 -20.74 34.58
N SER A 77 41.86 -20.73 33.54
CA SER A 77 41.69 -20.12 32.22
C SER A 77 40.47 -19.20 32.06
N GLY A 78 40.72 -17.90 31.98
CA GLY A 78 39.71 -16.90 31.69
C GLY A 78 39.06 -17.13 30.33
N SER A 79 37.90 -17.77 30.32
CA SER A 79 36.89 -17.52 29.30
C SER A 79 36.36 -16.10 29.59
N LYS A 80 36.70 -15.14 28.73
CA LYS A 80 36.10 -13.81 28.80
C LYS A 80 34.60 -14.01 28.62
N SER A 81 33.84 -13.72 29.67
CA SER A 81 32.39 -13.72 29.61
C SER A 81 31.91 -12.76 28.52
N PRO A 82 30.78 -13.05 27.86
CA PRO A 82 30.18 -12.10 26.93
C PRO A 82 29.91 -10.79 27.69
N PHE A 83 30.30 -9.68 27.06
CA PHE A 83 30.08 -8.34 27.60
C PHE A 83 28.60 -8.18 27.99
N SER A 84 28.31 -7.81 29.24
CA SER A 84 26.93 -7.54 29.65
C SER A 84 26.48 -6.18 29.14
N ILE A 85 25.18 -6.01 28.89
CA ILE A 85 24.58 -4.73 28.48
C ILE A 85 24.92 -3.63 29.50
N ALA A 86 24.87 -3.95 30.81
CA ALA A 86 25.16 -3.01 31.89
C ALA A 86 26.63 -2.52 31.86
N GLU A 87 27.58 -3.42 31.55
CA GLU A 87 28.98 -3.03 31.42
C GLU A 87 29.20 -2.20 30.15
N GLY A 88 28.56 -2.56 29.03
CA GLY A 88 28.55 -1.73 27.82
C GLY A 88 28.03 -0.31 28.11
N GLN A 89 26.87 -0.19 28.74
CA GLN A 89 26.29 1.09 29.17
C GLN A 89 27.25 1.90 30.04
N ARG A 90 27.90 1.27 31.03
CA ARG A 90 28.85 1.95 31.91
C ARG A 90 30.01 2.57 31.13
N ARG A 91 30.54 1.85 30.14
CA ARG A 91 31.70 2.27 29.35
C ARG A 91 31.38 3.39 28.36
N ILE A 92 30.19 3.39 27.78
CA ILE A 92 29.77 4.43 26.82
C ILE A 92 29.26 5.72 27.49
N SER A 93 28.80 5.64 28.75
CA SER A 93 28.07 6.73 29.42
C SER A 93 28.82 8.07 29.48
N LEU A 94 30.13 8.06 29.73
CA LEU A 94 30.91 9.31 29.77
C LEU A 94 31.01 9.92 28.37
N TYR A 95 31.32 9.09 27.36
CA TYR A 95 31.44 9.53 25.98
C TYR A 95 30.14 10.17 25.47
N PHE A 96 29.00 9.54 25.76
CA PHE A 96 27.68 10.07 25.42
C PHE A 96 27.42 11.42 26.07
N ALA A 97 27.82 11.60 27.34
CA ALA A 97 27.69 12.89 28.02
C ALA A 97 28.55 13.97 27.34
N LEU A 98 29.77 13.64 26.89
CA LEU A 98 30.63 14.59 26.16
C LEU A 98 30.06 14.96 24.78
N CYS A 99 29.39 14.03 24.11
CA CYS A 99 28.72 14.30 22.84
C CYS A 99 27.65 15.40 22.95
N THR A 100 27.03 15.61 24.13
CA THR A 100 26.10 16.75 24.36
C THR A 100 26.79 18.11 24.48
N LYS A 101 28.12 18.13 24.59
CA LYS A 101 28.95 19.34 24.69
C LYS A 101 29.71 19.63 23.40
N LYS A 102 30.15 18.58 22.71
CA LYS A 102 30.90 18.64 21.47
C LYS A 102 30.33 17.61 20.49
N HIS A 103 29.46 18.08 19.59
CA HIS A 103 28.69 17.21 18.69
C HIS A 103 29.56 16.46 17.68
N SER A 104 30.76 16.98 17.35
CA SER A 104 31.71 16.32 16.45
C SER A 104 32.18 14.94 16.95
N LEU A 105 32.08 14.68 18.26
CA LEU A 105 32.42 13.37 18.84
C LEU A 105 31.40 12.28 18.46
N PHE A 106 30.19 12.66 18.05
CA PHE A 106 29.11 11.72 17.78
C PHE A 106 29.45 10.73 16.66
N GLY A 107 30.27 11.12 15.68
CA GLY A 107 30.68 10.26 14.57
C GLY A 107 31.42 9.00 15.01
N GLN A 108 32.18 9.06 16.09
CA GLN A 108 32.89 7.89 16.62
C GLN A 108 31.93 6.80 17.11
N ILE A 109 30.71 7.15 17.53
CA ILE A 109 29.70 6.18 17.95
C ILE A 109 29.32 5.29 16.77
N PHE A 110 29.22 5.84 15.56
CA PHE A 110 28.92 5.08 14.33
C PHE A 110 30.05 4.10 13.98
N VAL A 111 31.30 4.52 14.17
CA VAL A 111 32.49 3.69 13.95
C VAL A 111 32.56 2.55 14.96
N VAL A 112 32.27 2.82 16.23
CA VAL A 112 32.31 1.78 17.28
C VAL A 112 31.15 0.82 17.14
N TYR A 113 29.98 1.30 16.73
CA TYR A 113 28.79 0.49 16.54
C TYR A 113 28.99 -0.64 15.51
N SER A 114 29.67 -0.37 14.39
CA SER A 114 29.86 -1.36 13.31
C SER A 114 30.71 -2.55 13.73
N GLY A 115 31.66 -2.37 14.65
CA GLY A 115 32.53 -3.42 15.19
C GLY A 115 32.16 -3.91 16.58
N ALA A 116 31.03 -3.48 17.15
CA ALA A 116 30.62 -3.83 18.51
C ALA A 116 29.83 -5.14 18.57
N SER A 117 29.91 -5.85 19.71
CA SER A 117 29.06 -7.01 19.99
C SER A 117 27.58 -6.63 20.13
N GLU A 118 26.66 -7.59 19.97
CA GLU A 118 25.21 -7.32 20.04
C GLU A 118 24.79 -6.68 21.37
N ALA A 119 25.34 -7.13 22.49
CA ALA A 119 25.06 -6.57 23.81
C ALA A 119 25.42 -5.07 23.91
N VAL A 120 26.45 -4.66 23.18
CA VAL A 120 26.95 -3.28 23.15
C VAL A 120 26.14 -2.44 22.18
N GLN A 121 25.82 -2.98 21.00
CA GLN A 121 24.89 -2.33 20.08
C GLN A 121 23.55 -2.06 20.76
N GLN A 122 23.04 -3.01 21.56
CA GLN A 122 21.85 -2.81 22.39
C GLN A 122 22.05 -1.73 23.46
N ALA A 123 23.20 -1.69 24.13
CA ALA A 123 23.51 -0.62 25.10
C ALA A 123 23.53 0.77 24.43
N ILE A 124 24.09 0.87 23.22
CA ILE A 124 24.09 2.10 22.40
C ILE A 124 22.65 2.48 22.04
N HIS A 125 21.87 1.56 21.48
CA HIS A 125 20.47 1.81 21.11
C HIS A 125 19.61 2.29 22.29
N GLN A 126 19.86 1.78 23.50
CA GLN A 126 19.13 2.21 24.70
C GLN A 126 19.47 3.63 25.13
N GLN A 127 20.66 4.15 24.83
CA GLN A 127 21.07 5.50 25.27
C GLN A 127 21.01 6.55 24.16
N ILE A 128 21.04 6.14 22.89
CA ILE A 128 21.15 7.06 21.74
C ILE A 128 19.95 8.00 21.63
N HIS A 129 18.74 7.53 21.97
CA HIS A 129 17.52 8.33 21.88
C HIS A 129 17.60 9.62 22.73
N MET A 130 18.05 9.52 23.99
CA MET A 130 18.21 10.70 24.85
C MET A 130 19.31 11.63 24.36
N LEU A 131 20.40 11.06 23.84
CA LEU A 131 21.53 11.83 23.31
C LEU A 131 21.11 12.65 22.10
N VAL A 132 20.50 12.01 21.10
CA VAL A 132 20.02 12.64 19.87
C VAL A 132 18.97 13.70 20.16
N ARG A 133 18.04 13.44 21.08
CA ARG A 133 17.04 14.43 21.50
C ARG A 133 17.67 15.67 22.16
N THR A 134 18.80 15.50 22.83
CA THR A 134 19.54 16.61 23.46
C THR A 134 20.35 17.41 22.43
N ILE A 135 20.97 16.74 21.45
CA ILE A 135 21.78 17.38 20.41
C ILE A 135 20.90 18.07 19.35
N GLY A 136 19.77 17.46 18.98
CA GLY A 136 18.90 17.92 17.90
C GLY A 136 19.59 17.90 16.52
N SER A 137 19.02 18.61 15.54
CA SER A 137 19.54 18.69 14.17
C SER A 137 20.71 19.67 14.02
N SER A 138 21.74 19.55 14.85
CA SER A 138 22.96 20.37 14.73
C SER A 138 23.69 20.13 13.40
N SER A 139 24.45 21.13 12.94
CA SER A 139 25.23 21.07 11.69
C SER A 139 26.16 19.87 11.64
N GLU A 140 26.89 19.61 12.72
CA GLU A 140 27.86 18.53 12.84
C GLU A 140 27.17 17.17 12.81
N LEU A 141 26.01 17.04 13.46
CA LEU A 141 25.24 15.80 13.41
C LEU A 141 24.71 15.52 11.99
N LEU A 142 24.21 16.54 11.29
CA LEU A 142 23.74 16.40 9.92
C LEU A 142 24.87 16.03 8.95
N GLU A 143 26.08 16.54 9.16
CA GLU A 143 27.27 16.16 8.40
C GLU A 143 27.62 14.68 8.61
N ILE A 144 27.63 14.22 9.87
CA ILE A 144 27.84 12.81 10.23
C ILE A 144 26.78 11.91 9.60
N ILE A 145 25.51 12.29 9.70
CA ILE A 145 24.36 11.54 9.16
C ILE A 145 24.42 11.48 7.62
N SER A 146 24.91 12.54 6.96
CA SER A 146 25.04 12.57 5.49
C SER A 146 26.09 11.59 4.96
N ASN A 147 27.04 11.18 5.80
CA ASN A 147 28.05 10.18 5.47
C ASN A 147 28.29 9.19 6.63
N PRO A 148 27.32 8.29 6.89
CA PRO A 148 27.42 7.35 7.99
C PRO A 148 28.48 6.29 7.71
N HIS A 149 29.09 5.76 8.77
CA HIS A 149 30.04 4.67 8.65
C HIS A 149 29.36 3.37 8.19
N SER A 150 29.97 2.60 7.30
CA SER A 150 29.39 1.34 6.80
C SER A 150 29.12 0.35 7.95
N GLY A 151 27.98 -0.34 7.91
CA GLY A 151 27.59 -1.28 8.97
C GLY A 151 26.89 -0.64 10.18
N SER A 152 26.54 0.65 10.10
CA SER A 152 25.81 1.39 11.14
C SER A 152 24.38 1.79 10.74
N GLU A 153 23.81 1.13 9.74
CA GLU A 153 22.51 1.48 9.14
C GLU A 153 21.37 1.41 10.16
N LYS A 154 21.37 0.41 11.05
CA LYS A 154 20.39 0.29 12.14
C LYS A 154 20.45 1.48 13.10
N LEU A 155 21.65 1.90 13.46
CA LEU A 155 21.87 3.07 14.31
C LEU A 155 21.42 4.35 13.60
N LEU A 156 21.74 4.49 12.31
CA LEU A 156 21.31 5.61 11.47
C LEU A 156 19.78 5.75 11.46
N ILE A 157 19.06 4.65 11.21
CA ILE A 157 17.60 4.62 11.22
C ILE A 157 17.06 5.08 12.58
N GLN A 158 17.62 4.60 13.69
CA GLN A 158 17.18 5.01 15.03
C GLN A 158 17.46 6.50 15.33
N VAL A 159 18.62 7.02 14.90
CA VAL A 159 18.96 8.44 15.03
C VAL A 159 17.99 9.30 14.24
N LEU A 160 17.72 8.94 12.97
CA LEU A 160 16.79 9.66 12.10
C LEU A 160 15.35 9.61 12.61
N GLN A 161 14.92 8.46 13.12
CA GLN A 161 13.62 8.32 13.76
C GLN A 161 13.51 9.25 14.98
N THR A 162 14.53 9.29 15.83
CA THR A 162 14.55 10.19 17.00
C THR A 162 14.49 11.67 16.60
N LEU A 163 15.14 12.05 15.49
CA LEU A 163 15.12 13.44 14.98
C LEU A 163 13.80 13.83 14.30
N THR A 164 13.00 12.85 13.87
CA THR A 164 11.72 13.07 13.17
C THR A 164 10.50 12.78 14.05
N GLU A 165 10.68 12.18 15.22
CA GLU A 165 9.61 11.81 16.13
C GLU A 165 9.13 13.01 16.98
N GLY A 166 7.85 13.37 16.80
CA GLY A 166 7.16 14.36 17.63
C GLY A 166 7.58 15.82 17.43
N ILE A 167 8.38 16.11 16.40
CA ILE A 167 8.87 17.46 16.06
C ILE A 167 8.81 17.62 14.53
N VAL A 168 8.54 18.83 14.02
CA VAL A 168 8.70 19.12 12.58
C VAL A 168 10.19 19.15 12.24
N PRO A 169 10.69 18.25 11.39
CA PRO A 169 12.09 18.25 10.98
C PRO A 169 12.41 19.48 10.14
N SER A 170 13.66 19.95 10.22
CA SER A 170 14.13 21.04 9.35
C SER A 170 14.20 20.60 7.89
N LEU A 171 14.07 21.55 6.96
CA LEU A 171 14.21 21.26 5.53
C LEU A 171 15.55 20.60 5.20
N GLN A 172 16.63 21.06 5.85
CA GLN A 172 17.96 20.46 5.68
C GLN A 172 17.97 18.98 6.07
N LEU A 173 17.34 18.60 7.18
CA LEU A 173 17.22 17.19 7.59
C LEU A 173 16.42 16.38 6.57
N ILE A 174 15.28 16.90 6.08
CA ILE A 174 14.48 16.24 5.04
C ILE A 174 15.31 16.00 3.78
N THR A 175 16.06 17.01 3.32
CA THR A 175 16.95 16.90 2.16
C THR A 175 18.06 15.87 2.40
N THR A 176 18.69 15.87 3.58
CA THR A 176 19.71 14.87 3.94
C THR A 176 19.14 13.45 3.89
N ILE A 177 17.95 13.21 4.46
CA ILE A 177 17.30 11.89 4.46
C ILE A 177 16.99 11.44 3.03
N ARG A 178 16.46 12.33 2.19
CA ARG A 178 16.20 12.03 0.77
C ARG A 178 17.49 11.65 0.03
N ASN A 179 18.55 12.44 0.19
CA ASN A 179 19.84 12.16 -0.44
C ASN A 179 20.42 10.81 0.03
N LEU A 180 20.27 10.46 1.31
CA LEU A 180 20.71 9.16 1.84
C LEU A 180 19.97 7.99 1.19
N TYR A 181 18.66 8.13 0.99
CA TYR A 181 17.86 7.13 0.30
C TYR A 181 18.33 6.94 -1.15
N GLU A 182 18.50 8.04 -1.89
CA GLU A 182 18.84 8.00 -3.31
C GLU A 182 20.27 7.50 -3.58
N THR A 183 21.23 7.84 -2.72
CA THR A 183 22.66 7.64 -3.00
C THR A 183 23.33 6.49 -2.26
N LYS A 184 22.88 6.15 -1.04
CA LYS A 184 23.64 5.25 -0.13
C LYS A 184 22.83 4.07 0.39
N VAL A 185 21.79 4.34 1.18
CA VAL A 185 21.13 3.33 2.01
C VAL A 185 20.06 2.57 1.23
N LYS A 186 19.30 3.26 0.37
CA LYS A 186 18.17 2.71 -0.40
C LYS A 186 17.10 2.01 0.44
N ASP A 187 17.02 2.27 1.75
CA ASP A 187 15.96 1.76 2.62
C ASP A 187 14.74 2.68 2.58
N VAL A 188 13.60 2.13 2.20
CA VAL A 188 12.34 2.87 2.09
C VAL A 188 11.83 3.39 3.44
N GLU A 189 12.29 2.85 4.56
CA GLU A 189 11.98 3.39 5.89
C GLU A 189 12.38 4.87 6.02
N LEU A 190 13.47 5.27 5.36
CA LEU A 190 13.91 6.66 5.30
C LEU A 190 12.86 7.57 4.65
N LEU A 191 12.28 7.12 3.54
CA LEU A 191 11.20 7.86 2.88
C LEU A 191 9.95 7.92 3.77
N ILE A 192 9.59 6.79 4.40
CA ILE A 192 8.41 6.71 5.25
C ILE A 192 8.48 7.69 6.43
N MET A 193 9.66 7.94 6.99
CA MET A 193 9.86 8.92 8.06
C MET A 193 9.54 10.35 7.63
N ILE A 194 9.83 10.71 6.37
CA ILE A 194 9.67 12.09 5.89
C ILE A 194 8.32 12.35 5.20
N LEU A 195 7.58 11.30 4.78
CA LEU A 195 6.30 11.42 4.08
C LEU A 195 5.32 12.44 4.71
N PRO A 196 5.11 12.49 6.03
CA PRO A 196 4.17 13.44 6.65
C PRO A 196 4.55 14.92 6.50
N PHE A 197 5.79 15.21 6.10
CA PHE A 197 6.36 16.55 6.00
C PHE A 197 6.57 17.00 4.55
N LEU A 198 6.24 16.14 3.58
CA LEU A 198 6.31 16.47 2.17
C LEU A 198 5.03 17.13 1.69
N SER A 199 5.12 17.88 0.60
CA SER A 199 3.93 18.39 -0.07
C SER A 199 3.12 17.24 -0.69
N LYS A 200 1.82 17.50 -0.92
CA LYS A 200 0.93 16.55 -1.57
C LYS A 200 1.47 16.07 -2.93
N ASP A 201 2.01 16.98 -3.74
CA ASP A 201 2.54 16.65 -5.07
C ASP A 201 3.77 15.76 -4.98
N GLU A 202 4.67 16.02 -4.02
CA GLU A 202 5.82 15.15 -3.76
C GLU A 202 5.41 13.76 -3.28
N VAL A 203 4.43 13.67 -2.38
CA VAL A 203 3.92 12.37 -1.93
C VAL A 203 3.30 11.60 -3.08
N LEU A 204 2.53 12.26 -3.96
CA LEU A 204 1.94 11.62 -5.14
C LEU A 204 3.00 11.09 -6.12
N LEU A 205 4.13 11.78 -6.27
CA LEU A 205 5.27 11.31 -7.09
C LEU A 205 5.97 10.08 -6.47
N LEU A 206 6.06 10.03 -5.14
CA LEU A 206 6.67 8.90 -4.43
C LEU A 206 5.71 7.72 -4.23
N PHE A 207 4.41 7.94 -4.35
CA PHE A 207 3.38 6.97 -4.00
C PHE A 207 3.51 5.61 -4.71
N PRO A 208 3.88 5.52 -6.00
CA PRO A 208 4.15 4.23 -6.65
C PRO A 208 5.27 3.44 -5.96
N HIS A 209 6.34 4.11 -5.53
CA HIS A 209 7.45 3.49 -4.78
C HIS A 209 6.98 2.98 -3.42
N VAL A 210 6.12 3.75 -2.73
CA VAL A 210 5.50 3.35 -1.47
C VAL A 210 4.59 2.13 -1.65
N VAL A 211 3.82 2.04 -2.74
CA VAL A 211 3.00 0.86 -3.06
C VAL A 211 3.86 -0.38 -3.39
N ASN A 212 5.06 -0.18 -3.93
CA ASN A 212 5.96 -1.28 -4.27
C ASN A 212 6.69 -1.90 -3.05
N THR A 213 6.63 -1.28 -1.87
CA THR A 213 7.28 -1.79 -0.65
C THR A 213 6.63 -3.08 -0.14
N PRO A 214 7.24 -3.80 0.83
CA PRO A 214 6.52 -4.80 1.62
C PRO A 214 5.21 -4.24 2.20
N LEU A 215 4.21 -5.11 2.37
CA LEU A 215 2.83 -4.69 2.68
C LEU A 215 2.73 -4.02 4.05
N ASP A 216 3.48 -4.50 5.03
CA ASP A 216 3.62 -3.94 6.38
C ASP A 216 4.18 -2.51 6.33
N LYS A 217 5.22 -2.27 5.51
CA LYS A 217 5.79 -0.94 5.29
C LYS A 217 4.81 -0.02 4.57
N PHE A 218 4.07 -0.53 3.58
CA PHE A 218 3.02 0.23 2.90
C PHE A 218 1.90 0.65 3.86
N GLN A 219 1.42 -0.25 4.72
CA GLN A 219 0.39 0.05 5.71
C GLN A 219 0.87 1.12 6.70
N CYS A 220 2.12 1.03 7.17
CA CYS A 220 2.72 2.07 8.01
C CYS A 220 2.81 3.42 7.30
N ALA A 221 3.22 3.43 6.03
CA ALA A 221 3.32 4.64 5.22
C ALA A 221 1.95 5.27 4.96
N LEU A 222 0.95 4.46 4.63
CA LEU A 222 -0.42 4.90 4.40
C LEU A 222 -0.99 5.57 5.65
N LEU A 223 -0.85 4.94 6.83
CA LEU A 223 -1.30 5.53 8.09
C LEU A 223 -0.64 6.88 8.35
N ARG A 224 0.67 7.00 8.14
CA ARG A 224 1.41 8.27 8.30
C ARG A 224 0.92 9.35 7.33
N ILE A 225 0.64 9.01 6.08
CA ILE A 225 0.10 9.94 5.07
C ILE A 225 -1.31 10.42 5.48
N LEU A 226 -2.16 9.50 5.95
CA LEU A 226 -3.56 9.76 6.31
C LEU A 226 -3.73 10.45 7.67
N GLN A 227 -2.73 10.36 8.56
CA GLN A 227 -2.73 11.07 9.84
C GLN A 227 -2.03 12.43 9.73
N GLY A 228 -1.00 12.53 8.89
CA GLY A 228 -0.16 13.72 8.81
C GLY A 228 0.81 13.83 9.98
N SER A 229 1.25 15.04 10.28
CA SER A 229 2.11 15.34 11.43
C SER A 229 1.32 16.02 12.55
N THR A 230 1.91 16.20 13.73
CA THR A 230 1.26 16.93 14.83
C THR A 230 0.92 18.39 14.49
N HIS A 231 1.57 18.95 13.47
CA HIS A 231 1.45 20.36 13.08
C HIS A 231 0.76 20.57 11.72
N SER A 232 0.54 19.50 10.96
CA SER A 232 -0.11 19.52 9.66
C SER A 232 -1.07 18.36 9.57
N GLY A 233 -2.29 18.61 9.09
CA GLY A 233 -3.27 17.57 8.84
C GLY A 233 -2.82 16.52 7.81
N PRO A 234 -3.70 15.58 7.45
CA PRO A 234 -3.42 14.54 6.46
C PRO A 234 -2.81 15.11 5.17
N VAL A 235 -1.75 14.47 4.68
CA VAL A 235 -1.15 14.85 3.39
C VAL A 235 -2.05 14.41 2.24
N LEU A 236 -2.66 13.23 2.37
CA LEU A 236 -3.74 12.76 1.49
C LEU A 236 -4.95 12.40 2.33
N THR A 237 -6.13 12.69 1.80
CA THR A 237 -7.38 12.12 2.31
C THR A 237 -7.50 10.64 1.91
N PRO A 238 -8.33 9.83 2.61
CA PRO A 238 -8.60 8.45 2.21
C PRO A 238 -9.08 8.31 0.75
N THR A 239 -9.90 9.26 0.28
CA THR A 239 -10.35 9.31 -1.11
C THR A 239 -9.17 9.48 -2.07
N GLU A 240 -8.27 10.44 -1.79
CA GLU A 240 -7.12 10.72 -2.65
C GLU A 240 -6.12 9.56 -2.66
N ALA A 241 -5.86 8.94 -1.51
CA ALA A 241 -4.97 7.79 -1.40
C ALA A 241 -5.48 6.62 -2.25
N LEU A 242 -6.75 6.23 -2.11
CA LEU A 242 -7.30 5.10 -2.89
C LEU A 242 -7.36 5.43 -4.40
N ILE A 243 -7.64 6.68 -4.77
CA ILE A 243 -7.57 7.11 -6.17
C ILE A 243 -6.13 7.06 -6.69
N ALA A 244 -5.14 7.47 -5.90
CA ALA A 244 -3.73 7.41 -6.27
C ALA A 244 -3.29 5.97 -6.53
N ILE A 245 -3.73 4.99 -5.72
CA ILE A 245 -3.48 3.55 -5.98
C ILE A 245 -4.04 3.15 -7.35
N HIS A 246 -5.25 3.60 -7.69
CA HIS A 246 -5.89 3.27 -8.97
C HIS A 246 -5.23 3.94 -10.19
N ARG A 247 -4.48 5.03 -9.98
CA ARG A 247 -3.76 5.75 -11.03
C ARG A 247 -2.39 5.15 -11.34
N ILE A 248 -1.91 4.21 -10.52
CA ILE A 248 -0.67 3.49 -10.78
C ILE A 248 -0.89 2.61 -12.01
N ASP A 249 -0.05 2.82 -13.02
CA ASP A 249 0.05 1.96 -14.18
C ASP A 249 1.13 0.89 -13.91
N PRO A 250 0.76 -0.37 -13.66
CA PRO A 250 1.71 -1.42 -13.30
C PRO A 250 2.80 -1.64 -14.35
N GLU A 251 2.47 -1.48 -15.63
CA GLU A 251 3.40 -1.71 -16.74
C GLU A 251 4.37 -0.54 -16.87
N ARG A 252 3.86 0.70 -16.85
CA ARG A 252 4.68 1.91 -16.97
C ARG A 252 5.62 2.11 -15.78
N GLU A 253 5.14 1.84 -14.56
CA GLU A 253 5.89 2.05 -13.32
C GLU A 253 6.77 0.83 -12.93
N GLY A 254 6.65 -0.29 -13.66
CA GLY A 254 7.39 -1.54 -13.35
C GLY A 254 6.98 -2.19 -12.02
N ILE A 255 5.74 -1.95 -11.56
CA ILE A 255 5.23 -2.45 -10.28
C ILE A 255 4.36 -3.68 -10.54
N PRO A 256 4.57 -4.82 -9.85
CA PRO A 256 3.70 -5.97 -10.01
C PRO A 256 2.23 -5.63 -9.71
N LEU A 257 1.30 -5.99 -10.61
CA LEU A 257 -0.14 -5.75 -10.43
C LEU A 257 -0.66 -6.27 -9.08
N LYS A 258 -0.07 -7.36 -8.57
CA LYS A 258 -0.38 -7.92 -7.25
C LYS A 258 -0.13 -6.91 -6.12
N LYS A 259 0.97 -6.15 -6.15
CA LYS A 259 1.28 -5.10 -5.16
C LYS A 259 0.23 -4.01 -5.14
N VAL A 260 -0.18 -3.53 -6.31
CA VAL A 260 -1.26 -2.52 -6.44
C VAL A 260 -2.59 -3.07 -5.91
N THR A 261 -2.86 -4.35 -6.21
CA THR A 261 -4.05 -5.04 -5.72
C THR A 261 -4.05 -5.20 -4.20
N ASP A 262 -2.91 -5.58 -3.61
CA ASP A 262 -2.74 -5.76 -2.17
C ASP A 262 -2.84 -4.43 -1.43
N ALA A 263 -2.27 -3.36 -1.97
CA ALA A 263 -2.42 -1.99 -1.45
C ALA A 263 -3.89 -1.55 -1.44
N CYS A 264 -4.63 -1.84 -2.51
CA CYS A 264 -6.08 -1.59 -2.55
C CYS A 264 -6.82 -2.41 -1.47
N ASN A 265 -6.51 -3.71 -1.33
CA ASN A 265 -7.13 -4.56 -0.31
C ASN A 265 -6.86 -4.05 1.12
N ALA A 266 -5.62 -3.63 1.41
CA ALA A 266 -5.26 -3.06 2.71
C ALA A 266 -6.08 -1.80 3.06
N CYS A 267 -6.46 -0.99 2.07
CA CYS A 267 -7.38 0.12 2.31
C CYS A 267 -8.78 -0.37 2.74
N PHE A 268 -9.31 -1.41 2.10
CA PHE A 268 -10.62 -2.00 2.45
C PHE A 268 -10.65 -2.70 3.81
N GLU A 269 -9.50 -3.16 4.31
CA GLU A 269 -9.36 -3.74 5.65
C GLU A 269 -9.52 -2.66 6.74
N GLN A 270 -9.15 -1.41 6.46
CA GLN A 270 -9.28 -0.28 7.37
C GLN A 270 -10.65 0.41 7.28
N ARG A 271 -11.73 -0.31 7.61
CA ARG A 271 -13.13 0.14 7.41
C ARG A 271 -13.52 1.42 8.17
N GLU A 272 -12.84 1.74 9.26
CA GLU A 272 -13.04 2.98 10.01
C GLU A 272 -12.53 4.22 9.25
N ILE A 273 -11.51 4.02 8.40
CA ILE A 273 -10.88 5.07 7.60
C ILE A 273 -11.53 5.12 6.20
N PHE A 274 -11.67 3.96 5.55
CA PHE A 274 -12.27 3.81 4.23
C PHE A 274 -13.74 3.43 4.33
N THR A 275 -14.53 4.38 4.83
CA THR A 275 -15.96 4.20 5.07
C THR A 275 -16.77 4.09 3.79
N GLN A 276 -18.05 3.71 3.93
CA GLN A 276 -19.02 3.70 2.82
C GLN A 276 -19.03 5.02 2.02
N GLN A 277 -19.01 6.18 2.69
CA GLN A 277 -19.04 7.49 2.05
C GLN A 277 -17.75 7.77 1.27
N VAL A 278 -16.60 7.41 1.82
CA VAL A 278 -15.29 7.53 1.16
C VAL A 278 -15.29 6.70 -0.12
N LEU A 279 -15.73 5.44 -0.04
CA LEU A 279 -15.76 4.55 -1.20
C LEU A 279 -16.76 5.02 -2.27
N ALA A 280 -17.93 5.51 -1.89
CA ALA A 280 -18.88 6.10 -2.83
C ALA A 280 -18.26 7.26 -3.60
N LYS A 281 -17.55 8.17 -2.90
CA LYS A 281 -16.83 9.28 -3.50
C LYS A 281 -15.71 8.81 -4.43
N VAL A 282 -14.93 7.81 -4.02
CA VAL A 282 -13.86 7.21 -4.86
C VAL A 282 -14.45 6.62 -6.13
N LEU A 283 -15.49 5.78 -6.04
CA LEU A 283 -16.13 5.17 -7.20
C LEU A 283 -16.71 6.21 -8.16
N ASN A 284 -17.35 7.26 -7.63
CA ASN A 284 -17.88 8.35 -8.43
C ASN A 284 -16.79 9.12 -9.19
N GLN A 285 -15.62 9.34 -8.58
CA GLN A 285 -14.51 10.02 -9.24
C GLN A 285 -13.77 9.11 -10.22
N LEU A 286 -13.60 7.82 -9.92
CA LEU A 286 -12.89 6.88 -10.79
C LEU A 286 -13.68 6.59 -12.07
N VAL A 287 -15.01 6.52 -12.03
CA VAL A 287 -15.83 6.27 -13.24
C VAL A 287 -15.73 7.40 -14.27
N GLU A 288 -15.37 8.61 -13.83
CA GLU A 288 -15.20 9.78 -14.69
C GLU A 288 -13.87 9.74 -15.46
N GLN A 289 -12.86 9.01 -14.97
CA GLN A 289 -11.54 8.96 -15.57
C GLN A 289 -11.55 8.31 -16.96
N ILE A 290 -10.65 8.81 -17.82
CA ILE A 290 -10.42 8.31 -19.18
C ILE A 290 -8.90 8.22 -19.37
N PRO A 291 -8.34 7.03 -19.60
CA PRO A 291 -9.01 5.72 -19.64
C PRO A 291 -9.54 5.29 -18.26
N LEU A 292 -10.50 4.37 -18.23
CA LEU A 292 -11.04 3.83 -16.98
C LEU A 292 -9.96 3.01 -16.24
N PRO A 293 -9.75 3.20 -14.92
CA PRO A 293 -8.70 2.51 -14.18
C PRO A 293 -8.84 0.98 -14.20
N LEU A 294 -7.72 0.29 -14.35
CA LEU A 294 -7.67 -1.18 -14.52
C LEU A 294 -8.36 -1.95 -13.38
N LEU A 295 -8.22 -1.48 -12.14
CA LEU A 295 -8.77 -2.13 -10.94
C LEU A 295 -10.21 -1.69 -10.63
N PHE A 296 -10.81 -0.80 -11.42
CA PHE A 296 -12.09 -0.17 -11.09
C PHE A 296 -13.20 -1.17 -10.74
N MET A 297 -13.45 -2.17 -11.60
CA MET A 297 -14.51 -3.15 -11.34
C MET A 297 -14.22 -4.07 -10.16
N ARG A 298 -12.94 -4.29 -9.83
CA ARG A 298 -12.57 -5.03 -8.61
C ARG A 298 -13.00 -4.22 -7.39
N THR A 299 -12.73 -2.93 -7.37
CA THR A 299 -13.10 -2.00 -6.29
C THR A 299 -14.61 -1.88 -6.14
N VAL A 300 -15.37 -1.88 -7.26
CA VAL A 300 -16.85 -1.96 -7.23
C VAL A 300 -17.31 -3.24 -6.53
N LEU A 301 -16.76 -4.40 -6.89
CA LEU A 301 -17.12 -5.69 -6.29
C LEU A 301 -16.76 -5.74 -4.79
N GLN A 302 -15.60 -5.19 -4.40
CA GLN A 302 -15.20 -5.11 -3.00
C GLN A 302 -16.11 -4.16 -2.19
N ALA A 303 -16.51 -3.03 -2.78
CA ALA A 303 -17.43 -2.08 -2.16
C ALA A 303 -18.81 -2.70 -1.88
N ILE A 304 -19.35 -3.49 -2.82
CA ILE A 304 -20.61 -4.24 -2.59
C ILE A 304 -20.46 -5.22 -1.42
N GLY A 305 -19.36 -5.97 -1.39
CA GLY A 305 -19.11 -6.96 -0.34
C GLY A 305 -18.89 -6.34 1.04
N ALA A 306 -18.27 -5.16 1.10
CA ALA A 306 -18.02 -4.44 2.34
C ALA A 306 -19.22 -3.65 2.83
N PHE A 307 -19.99 -3.03 1.91
CA PHE A 307 -21.09 -2.12 2.20
C PHE A 307 -22.28 -2.37 1.24
N PRO A 308 -23.15 -3.35 1.54
CA PRO A 308 -24.29 -3.71 0.68
C PRO A 308 -25.29 -2.57 0.44
N SER A 309 -25.33 -1.57 1.31
CA SER A 309 -26.12 -0.34 1.15
C SER A 309 -25.72 0.50 -0.07
N LEU A 310 -24.57 0.22 -0.71
CA LEU A 310 -24.14 0.90 -1.93
C LEU A 310 -24.72 0.32 -3.23
N VAL A 311 -25.49 -0.77 -3.18
CA VAL A 311 -25.93 -1.47 -4.41
C VAL A 311 -26.67 -0.55 -5.38
N ASP A 312 -27.63 0.26 -4.90
CA ASP A 312 -28.41 1.15 -5.78
C ASP A 312 -27.53 2.24 -6.41
N PHE A 313 -26.68 2.89 -5.62
CA PHE A 313 -25.67 3.81 -6.12
C PHE A 313 -24.73 3.15 -7.16
N ILE A 314 -24.34 1.90 -6.93
CA ILE A 314 -23.50 1.15 -7.85
C ILE A 314 -24.25 0.83 -9.15
N MET A 315 -25.57 0.66 -9.14
CA MET A 315 -26.34 0.50 -10.38
C MET A 315 -26.29 1.77 -11.25
N GLU A 316 -26.30 2.96 -10.64
CA GLU A 316 -26.08 4.22 -11.35
C GLU A 316 -24.68 4.28 -11.97
N ILE A 317 -23.66 3.83 -11.23
CA ILE A 317 -22.29 3.72 -11.75
C ILE A 317 -22.23 2.74 -12.93
N LEU A 318 -22.84 1.57 -12.82
CA LEU A 318 -22.88 0.57 -13.89
C LEU A 318 -23.60 1.09 -15.14
N SER A 319 -24.71 1.83 -15.00
CA SER A 319 -25.39 2.50 -16.11
C SER A 319 -24.46 3.49 -16.85
N ARG A 320 -23.68 4.29 -16.10
CA ARG A 320 -22.65 5.17 -16.70
C ARG A 320 -21.57 4.40 -17.45
N LEU A 321 -21.19 3.21 -16.97
CA LEU A 321 -20.22 2.34 -17.65
C LEU A 321 -20.75 1.76 -18.96
N VAL A 322 -22.06 1.49 -19.06
CA VAL A 322 -22.71 1.11 -20.32
C VAL A 322 -22.56 2.24 -21.34
N SER A 323 -22.84 3.48 -20.93
CA SER A 323 -22.66 4.67 -21.78
C SER A 323 -21.20 4.87 -22.22
N LYS A 324 -20.25 4.51 -21.36
CA LYS A 324 -18.79 4.51 -21.64
C LYS A 324 -18.31 3.27 -22.40
N GLN A 325 -19.20 2.39 -22.84
CA GLN A 325 -18.89 1.20 -23.63
C GLN A 325 -17.87 0.27 -22.95
N ILE A 326 -18.09 -0.04 -21.66
CA ILE A 326 -17.18 -0.86 -20.84
C ILE A 326 -16.76 -2.20 -21.47
N TRP A 327 -17.57 -2.77 -22.37
CA TRP A 327 -17.25 -3.98 -23.13
C TRP A 327 -15.99 -3.87 -24.02
N LYS A 328 -15.56 -2.65 -24.35
CA LYS A 328 -14.28 -2.40 -25.06
C LYS A 328 -13.04 -2.72 -24.21
N TYR A 329 -13.20 -2.89 -22.90
CA TYR A 329 -12.12 -3.19 -21.97
C TYR A 329 -12.29 -4.60 -21.38
N PRO A 330 -11.66 -5.65 -21.96
CA PRO A 330 -12.00 -7.04 -21.64
C PRO A 330 -11.91 -7.41 -20.15
N LYS A 331 -10.88 -6.91 -19.44
CA LYS A 331 -10.70 -7.15 -18.00
C LYS A 331 -11.82 -6.52 -17.15
N LEU A 332 -12.23 -5.31 -17.50
CA LEU A 332 -13.30 -4.58 -16.83
C LEU A 332 -14.67 -5.18 -17.18
N TRP A 333 -14.88 -5.61 -18.42
CA TRP A 333 -16.11 -6.27 -18.87
C TRP A 333 -16.43 -7.53 -18.05
N VAL A 334 -15.43 -8.37 -17.77
CA VAL A 334 -15.60 -9.55 -16.91
C VAL A 334 -16.09 -9.14 -15.51
N GLY A 335 -15.50 -8.09 -14.95
CA GLY A 335 -15.92 -7.54 -13.66
C GLY A 335 -17.35 -6.98 -13.69
N PHE A 336 -17.74 -6.31 -14.77
CA PHE A 336 -19.09 -5.78 -14.97
C PHE A 336 -20.14 -6.88 -14.96
N VAL A 337 -19.96 -7.92 -15.77
CA VAL A 337 -20.93 -9.04 -15.84
C VAL A 337 -20.99 -9.79 -14.50
N LYS A 338 -19.86 -9.96 -13.82
CA LYS A 338 -19.82 -10.53 -12.45
C LYS A 338 -20.58 -9.66 -11.44
N CYS A 339 -20.44 -8.35 -11.52
CA CYS A 339 -21.17 -7.41 -10.67
C CYS A 339 -22.68 -7.51 -10.91
N ALA A 340 -23.10 -7.57 -12.17
CA ALA A 340 -24.50 -7.73 -12.53
C ALA A 340 -25.09 -9.04 -11.98
N LEU A 341 -24.35 -10.16 -12.05
CA LEU A 341 -24.77 -11.43 -11.45
C LEU A 341 -24.95 -11.35 -9.93
N LEU A 342 -24.02 -10.68 -9.25
CA LEU A 342 -23.99 -10.55 -7.79
C LEU A 342 -25.13 -9.67 -7.25
N THR A 343 -25.55 -8.67 -8.03
CA THR A 343 -26.51 -7.63 -7.63
C THR A 343 -27.89 -7.82 -8.25
N ARG A 344 -28.26 -9.07 -8.54
CA ARG A 344 -29.63 -9.38 -8.97
C ARG A 344 -30.60 -9.20 -7.79
N PRO A 345 -31.82 -8.70 -8.03
CA PRO A 345 -32.39 -8.30 -9.33
C PRO A 345 -32.07 -6.85 -9.76
N GLN A 346 -31.44 -6.03 -8.91
CA GLN A 346 -31.20 -4.60 -9.13
C GLN A 346 -30.45 -4.32 -10.45
N SER A 347 -29.58 -5.24 -10.87
CA SER A 347 -28.80 -5.13 -12.11
C SER A 347 -29.58 -5.31 -13.41
N PHE A 348 -30.82 -5.81 -13.37
CA PHE A 348 -31.57 -6.11 -14.60
C PHE A 348 -31.84 -4.88 -15.45
N GLY A 349 -32.19 -3.75 -14.81
CA GLY A 349 -32.37 -2.48 -15.52
C GLY A 349 -31.12 -2.03 -16.26
N VAL A 350 -29.94 -2.23 -15.67
CA VAL A 350 -28.65 -1.94 -16.32
C VAL A 350 -28.39 -2.89 -17.49
N LEU A 351 -28.61 -4.20 -17.32
CA LEU A 351 -28.40 -5.18 -18.39
C LEU A 351 -29.26 -4.89 -19.61
N LEU A 352 -30.49 -4.43 -19.42
CA LEU A 352 -31.40 -4.06 -20.50
C LEU A 352 -30.99 -2.78 -21.27
N GLN A 353 -30.04 -1.99 -20.75
CA GLN A 353 -29.46 -0.84 -21.45
C GLN A 353 -28.34 -1.24 -22.42
N LEU A 354 -27.83 -2.48 -22.34
CA LEU A 354 -26.76 -2.94 -23.21
C LEU A 354 -27.24 -3.04 -24.68
N PRO A 355 -26.37 -2.73 -25.65
CA PRO A 355 -26.65 -3.03 -27.05
C PRO A 355 -26.90 -4.54 -27.24
N PRO A 356 -27.74 -4.97 -28.20
CA PRO A 356 -28.16 -6.36 -28.36
C PRO A 356 -26.99 -7.37 -28.40
N ALA A 357 -25.94 -7.09 -29.16
CA ALA A 357 -24.75 -7.95 -29.25
C ALA A 357 -24.00 -8.09 -27.92
N GLN A 358 -23.99 -7.04 -27.10
CA GLN A 358 -23.30 -7.05 -25.80
C GLN A 358 -24.16 -7.71 -24.72
N LEU A 359 -25.48 -7.54 -24.80
CA LEU A 359 -26.41 -8.29 -23.96
C LEU A 359 -26.29 -9.80 -24.23
N GLU A 360 -26.29 -10.21 -25.50
CA GLU A 360 -26.09 -11.60 -25.88
C GLU A 360 -24.74 -12.14 -25.39
N ASN A 361 -23.66 -11.36 -25.53
CA ASN A 361 -22.34 -11.73 -25.01
C ASN A 361 -22.35 -11.91 -23.48
N ALA A 362 -22.99 -11.00 -22.73
CA ALA A 362 -23.09 -11.09 -21.28
C ALA A 362 -23.85 -12.36 -20.85
N LEU A 363 -24.97 -12.66 -21.51
CA LEU A 363 -25.77 -13.86 -21.25
C LEU A 363 -25.03 -15.15 -21.62
N GLY A 364 -24.25 -15.14 -22.71
CA GLY A 364 -23.40 -16.27 -23.09
C GLY A 364 -22.28 -16.54 -22.08
N ARG A 365 -21.66 -15.48 -21.53
CA ARG A 365 -20.62 -15.59 -20.49
C ARG A 365 -21.18 -16.01 -19.12
N THR A 366 -22.43 -15.66 -18.82
CA THR A 366 -23.04 -15.97 -17.52
C THR A 366 -24.49 -16.43 -17.73
N PRO A 367 -24.71 -17.70 -18.09
CA PRO A 367 -26.03 -18.24 -18.39
C PRO A 367 -27.04 -18.11 -17.23
N ALA A 368 -26.56 -18.09 -15.99
CA ALA A 368 -27.38 -17.89 -14.78
C ALA A 368 -28.13 -16.54 -14.73
N LEU A 369 -27.77 -15.57 -15.57
CA LEU A 369 -28.50 -14.32 -15.73
C LEU A 369 -29.75 -14.46 -16.59
N ARG A 370 -29.80 -15.44 -17.51
CA ARG A 370 -30.78 -15.48 -18.60
C ARG A 370 -32.22 -15.64 -18.10
N ALA A 371 -32.53 -16.74 -17.41
CA ALA A 371 -33.89 -17.00 -16.98
C ALA A 371 -34.47 -15.90 -16.06
N PRO A 372 -33.74 -15.40 -15.03
CA PRO A 372 -34.22 -14.31 -14.20
C PRO A 372 -34.42 -12.99 -14.97
N LEU A 373 -33.52 -12.66 -15.92
CA LEU A 373 -33.64 -11.45 -16.73
C LEU A 373 -34.83 -11.53 -17.69
N VAL A 374 -35.07 -12.69 -18.30
CA VAL A 374 -36.23 -12.93 -19.16
C VAL A 374 -37.53 -12.77 -18.37
N ALA A 375 -37.61 -13.36 -17.17
CA ALA A 375 -38.78 -13.21 -16.29
C ALA A 375 -39.05 -11.74 -15.92
N HIS A 376 -38.00 -10.96 -15.66
CA HIS A 376 -38.12 -9.52 -15.41
C HIS A 376 -38.57 -8.74 -16.65
N ALA A 377 -37.92 -8.96 -17.80
CA ALA A 377 -38.23 -8.28 -19.05
C ALA A 377 -39.62 -8.62 -19.61
N SER A 378 -40.20 -9.77 -19.22
CA SER A 378 -41.53 -10.22 -19.66
C SER A 378 -42.68 -9.50 -18.93
N GLN A 379 -42.39 -8.74 -17.86
CA GLN A 379 -43.39 -7.92 -17.17
C GLN A 379 -43.93 -6.85 -18.12
N ALA A 380 -45.25 -6.67 -18.19
CA ALA A 380 -45.92 -5.87 -19.23
C ALA A 380 -45.41 -4.43 -19.36
N HIS A 381 -45.13 -3.76 -18.23
CA HIS A 381 -44.61 -2.39 -18.20
C HIS A 381 -43.16 -2.28 -18.71
N ILE A 382 -42.37 -3.35 -18.59
CA ILE A 382 -40.99 -3.40 -19.09
C ILE A 382 -40.99 -3.83 -20.55
N LYS A 383 -41.68 -4.94 -20.88
CA LYS A 383 -41.77 -5.50 -22.24
C LYS A 383 -42.17 -4.46 -23.27
N SER A 384 -43.13 -3.61 -22.94
CA SER A 384 -43.63 -2.54 -23.84
C SER A 384 -42.62 -1.41 -24.10
N SER A 385 -41.65 -1.20 -23.21
CA SER A 385 -40.60 -0.17 -23.36
C SER A 385 -39.34 -0.66 -24.08
N LEU A 386 -39.17 -1.99 -24.24
CA LEU A 386 -37.95 -2.57 -24.76
C LEU A 386 -37.89 -2.60 -26.30
N PRO A 387 -36.73 -2.31 -26.91
CA PRO A 387 -36.55 -2.48 -28.36
C PRO A 387 -36.75 -3.94 -28.81
N ARG A 388 -37.33 -4.14 -30.00
CA ARG A 388 -37.56 -5.48 -30.58
C ARG A 388 -36.28 -6.32 -30.64
N SER A 389 -35.15 -5.71 -30.97
CA SER A 389 -33.84 -6.40 -31.01
C SER A 389 -33.41 -6.98 -29.66
N VAL A 390 -33.78 -6.33 -28.55
CA VAL A 390 -33.51 -6.82 -27.20
C VAL A 390 -34.45 -7.99 -26.86
N LEU A 391 -35.73 -7.88 -27.22
CA LEU A 391 -36.71 -8.97 -27.04
C LEU A 391 -36.30 -10.24 -27.80
N THR A 392 -35.78 -10.09 -29.03
CA THR A 392 -35.25 -11.21 -29.83
C THR A 392 -34.07 -11.91 -29.13
N VAL A 393 -33.09 -11.16 -28.62
CA VAL A 393 -31.95 -11.73 -27.87
C VAL A 393 -32.41 -12.51 -26.63
N LEU A 394 -33.45 -12.00 -25.97
CA LEU A 394 -34.05 -12.64 -24.79
C LEU A 394 -34.95 -13.84 -25.13
N GLY A 395 -35.33 -14.02 -26.40
CA GLY A 395 -36.28 -15.06 -26.82
C GLY A 395 -37.71 -14.77 -26.39
N ILE A 396 -38.07 -13.49 -26.20
CA ILE A 396 -39.43 -13.07 -25.83
C ILE A 396 -40.16 -12.74 -27.12
N GLU A 397 -41.06 -13.63 -27.54
CA GLU A 397 -41.89 -13.42 -28.73
C GLU A 397 -42.77 -12.17 -28.55
N SER A 398 -42.77 -11.32 -29.58
CA SER A 398 -43.71 -10.19 -29.69
C SER A 398 -44.93 -10.69 -30.44
N ASP A 399 -46.07 -10.83 -29.76
CA ASP A 399 -47.39 -11.13 -30.34
C ASP A 399 -47.89 -9.97 -31.21
N ALA A 400 -47.18 -9.66 -32.30
CA ALA A 400 -47.53 -8.61 -33.25
C ALA A 400 -47.65 -9.12 -34.69
N GLN A 401 -47.84 -10.43 -34.88
CA GLN A 401 -48.19 -11.02 -36.18
C GLN A 401 -49.25 -12.14 -36.04
N VAL A 402 -50.36 -11.88 -35.34
CA VAL A 402 -51.59 -12.68 -35.51
C VAL A 402 -52.82 -11.77 -35.44
N SER A 403 -52.97 -10.85 -36.40
CA SER A 403 -54.29 -10.34 -36.82
C SER A 403 -54.17 -9.56 -38.13
N SER A 404 -54.04 -10.29 -39.23
CA SER A 404 -54.35 -9.82 -40.59
C SER A 404 -54.50 -11.05 -41.49
N GLN A 405 -55.44 -11.93 -41.15
CA GLN A 405 -56.04 -12.86 -42.11
C GLN A 405 -57.47 -12.38 -42.35
N ALA A 406 -57.63 -11.56 -43.40
CA ALA A 406 -58.92 -11.36 -44.02
C ALA A 406 -59.33 -12.67 -44.74
N PRO A 407 -60.61 -13.07 -44.71
CA PRO A 407 -61.06 -14.30 -45.36
C PRO A 407 -61.00 -14.18 -46.90
N PRO A 408 -60.85 -15.30 -47.64
CA PRO A 408 -60.68 -15.29 -49.08
C PRO A 408 -62.02 -15.00 -49.76
N ASN A 409 -62.09 -13.91 -50.52
CA ASN A 409 -63.25 -13.62 -51.34
C ASN A 409 -63.17 -14.39 -52.65
N GLN A 410 -64.29 -15.03 -52.99
CA GLN A 410 -64.47 -15.94 -54.12
C GLN A 410 -64.20 -15.24 -55.46
N SER A 411 -63.53 -15.99 -56.34
CA SER A 411 -63.39 -15.73 -57.77
C SER A 411 -64.75 -15.74 -58.47
N GLN A 412 -65.16 -14.60 -59.04
CA GLN A 412 -66.15 -14.53 -60.10
C GLN A 412 -65.45 -14.23 -61.43
N THR A 413 -65.57 -15.20 -62.33
CA THR A 413 -65.31 -15.13 -63.76
C THR A 413 -66.38 -14.29 -64.48
N GLY A 414 -65.93 -13.49 -65.44
CA GLY A 414 -66.53 -13.45 -66.77
C GLY A 414 -67.69 -12.48 -67.05
N ASP A 415 -67.33 -11.46 -67.83
CA ASP A 415 -68.00 -11.08 -69.09
C ASP A 415 -69.02 -9.93 -69.18
N ILE A 416 -68.61 -8.96 -70.02
CA ILE A 416 -69.36 -8.21 -71.07
C ILE A 416 -70.37 -7.18 -70.50
N ASP A 417 -70.30 -5.86 -70.74
CA ASP A 417 -70.18 -5.14 -71.99
C ASP A 417 -70.22 -3.61 -71.74
N ASN A 418 -69.69 -2.89 -72.72
CA ASN A 418 -70.14 -1.62 -73.29
C ASN A 418 -69.99 -0.24 -72.62
N SER A 419 -69.27 0.58 -73.39
CA SER A 419 -69.60 1.94 -73.86
C SER A 419 -69.29 3.18 -72.98
N ASP A 420 -68.23 3.85 -73.45
CA ASP A 420 -68.21 5.23 -73.98
C ASP A 420 -68.14 6.48 -73.08
N LYS A 421 -67.29 7.38 -73.60
CA LYS A 421 -67.20 8.86 -73.50
C LYS A 421 -66.41 9.48 -72.34
N GLU A 422 -65.24 10.05 -72.65
CA GLU A 422 -64.98 11.47 -73.01
C GLU A 422 -65.06 12.39 -71.79
N ALA A 423 -63.92 12.88 -71.26
CA ALA A 423 -63.15 14.06 -71.69
C ALA A 423 -63.50 15.33 -70.87
N GLY A 424 -62.48 16.12 -70.52
CA GLY A 424 -62.59 17.40 -69.77
C GLY A 424 -61.73 17.38 -68.49
N THR A 425 -60.42 17.65 -68.51
CA THR A 425 -59.72 18.95 -68.63
C THR A 425 -60.18 20.06 -67.67
N GLU A 426 -59.25 20.53 -66.82
CA GLU A 426 -59.07 21.85 -66.16
C GLU A 426 -58.65 21.63 -64.69
N LYS A 427 -57.40 21.85 -64.24
CA LYS A 427 -56.50 23.01 -64.21
C LYS A 427 -56.98 24.18 -63.32
N SER A 428 -56.48 24.22 -62.09
CA SER A 428 -55.94 25.40 -61.40
C SER A 428 -55.13 24.92 -60.19
N ARG A 429 -53.84 25.29 -60.02
CA ARG A 429 -53.34 26.58 -59.48
C ARG A 429 -53.99 26.90 -58.13
N ASP A 430 -53.30 27.25 -57.06
CA ASP A 430 -51.94 27.75 -56.91
C ASP A 430 -51.60 27.76 -55.41
N SER A 431 -50.31 27.99 -55.12
CA SER A 431 -49.76 28.68 -53.93
C SER A 431 -49.88 28.03 -52.53
N SER A 432 -48.74 27.64 -51.91
CA SER A 432 -47.89 28.46 -51.00
C SER A 432 -48.39 28.33 -49.53
N VAL A 433 -47.60 28.13 -48.47
CA VAL A 433 -46.41 28.83 -47.95
C VAL A 433 -45.86 27.95 -46.81
N VAL A 434 -44.63 27.43 -46.91
CA VAL A 434 -43.45 27.69 -46.04
C VAL A 434 -43.72 28.23 -44.63
N SER A 435 -43.43 27.42 -43.61
CA SER A 435 -42.38 27.68 -42.59
C SER A 435 -42.11 26.40 -41.82
#